data_AF-A0A366JV43-F1
#
_entry.id   AF-A0A366JV43-F1
#
_cell.length_a   1.000
_cell.length_b   1.000
_cell.length_c   1.000
_cell.angle_alpha   90.00
_cell.angle_beta   90.00
_cell.angle_gamma   90.00
#
_symmetry.space_group_name_H-M   'P 1'
#
loop_
_entity.id
_entity.type
_entity.pdbx_description
1 polymer ?
#
loop_
_entity_poly.entity_id
_entity_poly.type
_entity_poly.pdbx_seq_one_letter_code
_entity_poly.pdbx_strand_id
1 'polypeptide(L)'
;MKFSWVLGIMLLTQTQTASLPDDLSIENDGKSIARVNRTEYELPFPGLSLVDGERFKQLLEKLNRQTYIPPRNAYIGESGRVVAENPGKILHRKAFTDIFYKYFYNNGPARIEIPTLPVYPRVDRDLISHIRVKMIGQYVTYFNPNNASRSHNIKLAAEALDNYVVFPDEVFSFNRAVGKRTAGKGYKRAPVIVRGELSEDIGGGICQVSSTLFNAVDRAGVNVIERYSHSKKVPYVPPGRDATVSWYGPDFTFKNRYSSPLLIRAKAMHGQVVIRVYSSDEIDYEPRQVPKASTMLPEEISIEKEAVLEN
;
A
#
# COMPACT_ATOMS: atom_id res chain seq x y z
N MET A 1 -34.94 92.41 -7.00
CA MET A 1 -34.80 91.28 -7.94
C MET A 1 -34.11 90.13 -7.23
N LYS A 2 -34.81 89.00 -7.09
CA LYS A 2 -34.36 87.74 -6.47
C LYS A 2 -33.62 86.91 -7.52
N PHE A 3 -32.49 86.27 -7.20
CA PHE A 3 -31.98 85.02 -7.79
C PHE A 3 -30.76 84.57 -6.95
N SER A 4 -30.95 83.65 -6.00
CA SER A 4 -30.68 82.19 -6.09
C SER A 4 -29.32 81.81 -5.48
N TRP A 5 -29.35 81.43 -4.20
CA TRP A 5 -28.33 80.63 -3.54
C TRP A 5 -28.93 79.25 -3.28
N VAL A 6 -28.55 78.25 -4.08
CA VAL A 6 -28.66 76.84 -3.72
C VAL A 6 -27.44 76.14 -4.31
N LEU A 7 -26.47 75.81 -3.45
CA LEU A 7 -25.52 74.76 -3.74
C LEU A 7 -25.58 73.79 -2.55
N GLY A 8 -26.43 72.77 -2.69
CA GLY A 8 -26.49 71.65 -1.76
C GLY A 8 -25.30 70.74 -1.99
N ILE A 9 -24.37 70.70 -1.05
CA ILE A 9 -23.37 69.64 -0.99
C ILE A 9 -23.99 68.49 -0.21
N MET A 10 -24.61 67.56 -0.94
CA MET A 10 -25.04 66.29 -0.39
C MET A 10 -23.81 65.38 -0.32
N LEU A 11 -23.10 65.42 0.82
CA LEU A 11 -22.03 64.47 1.14
C LEU A 11 -22.67 63.10 1.39
N LEU A 12 -22.75 62.30 0.33
CA LEU A 12 -22.97 60.86 0.43
C LEU A 12 -21.75 60.25 1.12
N THR A 13 -21.86 60.03 2.42
CA THR A 13 -20.98 59.10 3.15
C THR A 13 -21.28 57.70 2.64
N GLN A 14 -20.62 57.29 1.55
CA GLN A 14 -20.46 55.88 1.26
C GLN A 14 -19.58 55.30 2.38
N THR A 15 -20.22 54.78 3.42
CA THR A 15 -19.58 53.80 4.29
C THR A 15 -19.25 52.60 3.41
N GLN A 16 -18.04 52.56 2.87
CA GLN A 16 -17.43 51.30 2.46
C GLN A 16 -17.23 50.49 3.73
N THR A 17 -18.28 49.77 4.14
CA THR A 17 -18.08 48.57 4.94
C THR A 17 -17.35 47.62 4.01
N ALA A 18 -16.02 47.61 4.08
CA ALA A 18 -15.24 46.48 3.62
C ALA A 18 -15.78 45.28 4.40
N SER A 19 -16.71 44.53 3.80
CA SER A 19 -17.22 43.29 4.36
C SER A 19 -16.00 42.39 4.53
N LEU A 20 -15.58 42.19 5.79
CA LEU A 20 -14.57 41.20 6.09
C LEU A 20 -15.04 39.89 5.45
N PRO A 21 -14.18 39.16 4.73
CA PRO A 21 -14.59 37.93 4.07
C PRO A 21 -15.20 37.02 5.13
N ASP A 22 -16.42 36.55 4.89
CA ASP A 22 -17.15 35.72 5.84
C ASP A 22 -16.65 34.26 5.84
N ASP A 23 -15.36 34.09 5.54
CA ASP A 23 -14.78 32.84 5.13
C ASP A 23 -14.03 32.19 6.30
N LEU A 24 -14.14 30.88 6.38
CA LEU A 24 -13.24 30.02 7.15
C LEU A 24 -12.06 29.63 6.26
N SER A 25 -10.88 30.13 6.61
CA SER A 25 -9.61 29.73 6.00
C SER A 25 -9.04 28.54 6.74
N ILE A 26 -8.76 27.45 6.01
CA ILE A 26 -8.22 26.21 6.56
C ILE A 26 -6.79 26.05 6.05
N GLU A 27 -5.86 25.94 6.98
CA GLU A 27 -4.43 25.78 6.75
C GLU A 27 -3.96 24.39 7.18
N ASN A 28 -2.91 23.89 6.53
CA ASN A 28 -2.17 22.68 6.90
C ASN A 28 -0.67 22.98 6.82
N ASP A 29 0.01 22.86 7.96
CA ASP A 29 1.41 23.23 8.16
C ASP A 29 1.68 24.67 7.61
N GLY A 30 0.75 25.61 7.89
CA GLY A 30 0.83 27.02 7.48
C GLY A 30 0.49 27.32 6.02
N LYS A 31 0.12 26.31 5.21
CA LYS A 31 -0.32 26.49 3.82
C LYS A 31 -1.84 26.41 3.72
N SER A 32 -2.48 27.39 3.08
CA SER A 32 -3.93 27.33 2.83
C SER A 32 -4.28 26.16 1.90
N ILE A 33 -5.21 25.32 2.35
CA ILE A 33 -5.69 24.14 1.61
C ILE A 33 -7.16 24.24 1.20
N ALA A 34 -7.94 25.06 1.91
CA ALA A 34 -9.33 25.31 1.60
C ALA A 34 -9.79 26.66 2.16
N ARG A 35 -10.80 27.21 1.50
CA ARG A 35 -11.61 28.34 1.96
C ARG A 35 -13.07 27.92 1.89
N VAL A 36 -13.80 28.21 2.94
CA VAL A 36 -15.19 27.79 3.13
C VAL A 36 -15.99 29.05 3.37
N ASN A 37 -17.05 29.27 2.59
CA ASN A 37 -17.98 30.37 2.81
C ASN A 37 -19.29 29.83 3.40
N ARG A 38 -19.86 30.47 4.44
CA ARG A 38 -21.06 29.98 5.12
C ARG A 38 -22.22 29.69 4.16
N THR A 39 -22.45 30.59 3.20
CA THR A 39 -23.57 30.50 2.25
C THR A 39 -23.48 29.27 1.34
N GLU A 40 -22.27 28.75 1.09
CA GLU A 40 -22.07 27.52 0.31
C GLU A 40 -22.52 26.28 1.08
N TYR A 41 -22.65 26.34 2.40
CA TYR A 41 -22.99 25.21 3.26
C TYR A 41 -24.31 25.40 3.99
N GLU A 42 -25.09 26.42 3.62
CA GLU A 42 -26.41 26.69 4.19
C GLU A 42 -27.52 26.08 3.30
N LEU A 43 -28.54 25.51 3.93
CA LEU A 43 -29.73 25.05 3.22
C LEU A 43 -30.56 26.26 2.76
N PRO A 44 -31.22 26.21 1.59
CA PRO A 44 -31.96 27.34 1.03
C PRO A 44 -33.35 27.51 1.69
N PHE A 45 -33.39 27.59 3.03
CA PHE A 45 -34.60 27.81 3.80
C PHE A 45 -34.67 29.25 4.32
N PRO A 46 -35.65 30.07 3.88
CA PRO A 46 -35.78 31.44 4.35
C PRO A 46 -35.93 31.51 5.88
N GLY A 47 -35.06 32.30 6.53
CA GLY A 47 -35.10 32.55 7.97
C GLY A 47 -34.56 31.43 8.86
N LEU A 48 -33.99 30.35 8.29
CA LEU A 48 -33.36 29.26 9.05
C LEU A 48 -31.95 28.98 8.53
N SER A 49 -30.94 29.32 9.34
CA SER A 49 -29.55 28.96 9.04
C SER A 49 -29.24 27.54 9.49
N LEU A 50 -29.45 26.59 8.59
CA LEU A 50 -29.17 25.17 8.80
C LEU A 50 -28.05 24.70 7.88
N VAL A 51 -27.15 23.88 8.41
CA VAL A 51 -26.04 23.31 7.63
C VAL A 51 -26.55 22.25 6.65
N ASP A 52 -26.12 22.35 5.39
CA ASP A 52 -26.25 21.29 4.39
C ASP A 52 -25.28 20.15 4.74
N GLY A 53 -25.84 19.07 5.31
CA GLY A 53 -25.07 17.92 5.77
C GLY A 53 -24.32 17.18 4.65
N GLU A 54 -24.83 17.19 3.42
CA GLU A 54 -24.17 16.51 2.30
C GLU A 54 -22.98 17.32 1.80
N ARG A 55 -23.12 18.65 1.66
CA ARG A 55 -21.99 19.53 1.34
C ARG A 55 -20.93 19.49 2.44
N PHE A 56 -21.33 19.50 3.70
CA PHE A 56 -20.40 19.38 4.83
C PHE A 56 -19.65 18.04 4.82
N LYS A 57 -20.34 16.93 4.55
CA LYS A 57 -19.69 15.62 4.38
C LYS A 57 -18.69 15.61 3.23
N GLN A 58 -19.02 16.22 2.09
CA GLN A 58 -18.10 16.34 0.96
C GLN A 58 -16.86 17.17 1.31
N LEU A 59 -17.02 18.24 2.10
CA LEU A 59 -15.90 19.01 2.65
C LEU A 59 -15.01 18.14 3.54
N LEU A 60 -15.58 17.38 4.48
CA LEU A 60 -14.82 16.45 5.32
C LEU A 60 -14.01 15.45 4.49
N GLU A 61 -14.61 14.85 3.46
CA GLU A 61 -13.92 13.90 2.58
C GLU A 61 -12.82 14.56 1.76
N LYS A 62 -13.05 15.78 1.26
CA LYS A 62 -12.05 16.57 0.53
C LYS A 62 -10.85 16.88 1.43
N LEU A 63 -11.11 17.42 2.63
CA LEU A 63 -10.08 17.77 3.61
C LEU A 63 -9.30 16.54 4.07
N ASN A 64 -10.00 15.43 4.33
CA ASN A 64 -9.35 14.16 4.68
C ASN A 64 -8.42 13.68 3.56
N ARG A 65 -8.84 13.72 2.29
CA ARG A 65 -7.95 13.35 1.16
C ARG A 65 -6.74 14.27 1.02
N GLN A 66 -6.88 15.56 1.31
CA GLN A 66 -5.79 16.54 1.20
C GLN A 66 -4.80 16.48 2.37
N THR A 67 -5.23 16.00 3.53
CA THR A 67 -4.42 15.98 4.76
C THR A 67 -3.96 14.59 5.18
N TYR A 68 -4.56 13.54 4.63
CA TYR A 68 -4.20 12.17 4.98
C TYR A 68 -2.78 11.86 4.52
N ILE A 69 -1.97 11.45 5.49
CA ILE A 69 -0.62 10.93 5.28
C ILE A 69 -0.64 9.49 5.81
N PRO A 70 -0.46 8.46 4.98
CA PRO A 70 -0.44 7.09 5.48
C PRO A 70 0.77 6.86 6.39
N PRO A 71 0.62 6.08 7.47
CA PRO A 71 1.76 5.68 8.29
C PRO A 71 2.72 4.81 7.48
N ARG A 72 4.00 4.85 7.85
CA ARG A 72 5.03 3.98 7.27
C ARG A 72 5.56 3.05 8.35
N ASN A 73 5.47 1.75 8.11
CA ASN A 73 6.00 0.70 8.97
C ASN A 73 7.53 0.80 9.11
N ALA A 74 8.05 0.33 10.24
CA ALA A 74 9.46 0.01 10.39
C ALA A 74 9.84 -1.16 9.48
N TYR A 75 11.10 -1.18 9.06
CA TYR A 75 11.62 -2.23 8.19
C TYR A 75 13.13 -2.41 8.38
N ILE A 76 13.67 -3.52 7.91
CA ILE A 76 15.11 -3.78 7.92
C ILE A 76 15.70 -3.33 6.58
N GLY A 77 16.55 -2.31 6.61
CA GLY A 77 17.23 -1.80 5.43
C GLY A 77 18.32 -2.74 4.90
N GLU A 78 18.91 -2.39 3.76
CA GLU A 78 19.94 -3.21 3.09
C GLU A 78 21.18 -3.48 3.95
N SER A 79 21.53 -2.53 4.83
CA SER A 79 22.63 -2.67 5.80
C SER A 79 22.31 -3.62 6.97
N GLY A 80 21.10 -4.16 7.04
CA GLY A 80 20.63 -4.99 8.15
C GLY A 80 20.18 -4.21 9.39
N ARG A 81 20.24 -2.87 9.35
CA ARG A 81 19.74 -1.99 10.42
C ARG A 81 18.23 -1.79 10.31
N VAL A 82 17.57 -1.65 11.46
CA VAL A 82 16.14 -1.34 11.51
C VAL A 82 15.95 0.17 11.28
N VAL A 83 15.20 0.51 10.24
CA VAL A 83 14.72 1.86 9.97
C VAL A 83 13.41 2.03 10.75
N ALA A 84 13.33 3.09 11.55
CA ALA A 84 12.13 3.36 12.34
C ALA A 84 10.93 3.67 11.45
N GLU A 85 9.79 3.34 12.01
CA GLU A 85 8.48 3.69 11.54
C GLU A 85 8.26 5.22 11.57
N ASN A 86 7.35 5.71 10.71
CA ASN A 86 6.91 7.10 10.71
C ASN A 86 5.39 7.16 10.88
N PRO A 87 4.87 7.81 11.93
CA PRO A 87 3.43 8.02 12.09
C PRO A 87 2.82 8.79 10.92
N GLY A 88 1.62 8.39 10.53
CA GLY A 88 0.79 9.10 9.58
C GLY A 88 -0.04 10.20 10.25
N LYS A 89 -0.84 10.90 9.46
CA LYS A 89 -1.82 11.91 9.90
C LYS A 89 -3.18 11.62 9.28
N ILE A 90 -4.26 11.81 10.04
CA ILE A 90 -5.64 11.77 9.54
C ILE A 90 -6.44 12.94 10.09
N LEU A 91 -7.47 13.39 9.37
CA LEU A 91 -8.37 14.45 9.84
C LEU A 91 -9.04 14.04 11.15
N HIS A 92 -8.91 14.89 12.18
CA HIS A 92 -9.71 14.76 13.40
C HIS A 92 -11.14 15.25 13.13
N ARG A 93 -11.97 14.38 12.54
CA ARG A 93 -13.33 14.73 12.09
C ARG A 93 -14.17 15.44 13.15
N LYS A 94 -14.21 14.90 14.38
CA LYS A 94 -14.97 15.49 15.49
C LYS A 94 -14.51 16.92 15.83
N ALA A 95 -13.21 17.12 16.07
CA ALA A 95 -12.66 18.44 16.37
C ALA A 95 -12.91 19.45 15.24
N PHE A 96 -12.73 19.03 13.98
CA PHE A 96 -13.04 19.89 12.84
C PHE A 96 -14.54 20.24 12.77
N THR A 97 -15.41 19.27 13.06
CA THR A 97 -16.87 19.49 13.08
C THR A 97 -17.25 20.53 14.12
N ASP A 98 -16.71 20.43 15.33
CA ASP A 98 -16.96 21.40 16.39
C ASP A 98 -16.49 22.81 16.00
N ILE A 99 -15.34 22.92 15.34
CA ILE A 99 -14.81 24.19 14.83
C ILE A 99 -15.70 24.74 13.72
N PHE A 100 -16.11 23.90 12.77
CA PHE A 100 -16.97 24.30 11.66
C PHE A 100 -18.30 24.85 12.16
N TYR A 101 -18.99 24.16 13.08
CA TYR A 101 -20.27 24.63 13.61
C TYR A 101 -20.12 25.91 14.44
N LYS A 102 -19.02 26.06 15.20
CA LYS A 102 -18.71 27.33 15.88
C LYS A 102 -18.51 28.46 14.89
N TYR A 103 -17.80 28.22 13.79
CA TYR A 103 -17.67 29.19 12.72
C TYR A 103 -19.02 29.47 12.06
N PHE A 104 -19.82 28.46 11.76
CA PHE A 104 -21.09 28.60 11.03
C PHE A 104 -22.13 29.42 11.81
N TYR A 105 -22.20 29.27 13.13
CA TYR A 105 -23.21 29.94 13.97
C TYR A 105 -22.73 31.22 14.68
N ASN A 106 -21.44 31.55 14.61
CA ASN A 106 -20.89 32.78 15.20
C ASN A 106 -20.44 33.77 14.10
N ASN A 107 -20.20 35.02 14.47
CA ASN A 107 -19.84 36.08 13.52
C ASN A 107 -18.32 36.18 13.28
N GLY A 108 -17.95 36.52 12.04
CA GLY A 108 -16.60 36.94 11.63
C GLY A 108 -15.77 35.87 10.93
N PRO A 109 -14.69 36.28 10.23
CA PRO A 109 -13.74 35.37 9.60
C PRO A 109 -13.07 34.48 10.65
N ALA A 110 -12.76 33.25 10.25
CA ALA A 110 -11.97 32.34 11.06
C ALA A 110 -10.79 31.82 10.25
N ARG A 111 -9.63 31.69 10.92
CA ARG A 111 -8.49 30.96 10.38
C ARG A 111 -8.15 29.84 11.34
N ILE A 112 -8.02 28.64 10.80
CA ILE A 112 -7.72 27.46 11.60
C ILE A 112 -6.60 26.66 10.97
N GLU A 113 -5.77 26.08 11.83
CA GLU A 113 -4.96 24.94 11.47
C GLU A 113 -5.85 23.70 11.51
N ILE A 114 -5.80 22.87 10.48
CA ILE A 114 -6.66 21.70 10.38
C ILE A 114 -6.34 20.70 11.50
N PRO A 115 -7.31 20.30 12.35
CA PRO A 115 -7.03 19.39 13.44
C PRO A 115 -6.81 17.98 12.88
N THR A 116 -5.68 17.37 13.23
CA THR A 116 -5.32 16.01 12.80
C THR A 116 -5.05 15.11 14.00
N LEU A 117 -5.15 13.79 13.79
CA LEU A 117 -4.75 12.76 14.72
C LEU A 117 -3.57 11.97 14.13
N PRO A 118 -2.60 11.55 14.95
CA PRO A 118 -1.57 10.63 14.51
C PRO A 118 -2.20 9.27 14.19
N VAL A 119 -1.73 8.64 13.10
CA VAL A 119 -2.03 7.24 12.79
C VAL A 119 -0.75 6.45 12.98
N TYR A 120 -0.73 5.53 13.93
CA TYR A 120 0.46 4.71 14.17
C TYR A 120 0.53 3.54 13.18
N PRO A 121 1.72 3.20 12.68
CA PRO A 121 1.91 2.04 11.81
C PRO A 121 1.66 0.75 12.58
N ARG A 122 1.28 -0.31 11.86
CA ARG A 122 1.07 -1.64 12.45
C ARG A 122 2.38 -2.28 12.92
N VAL A 123 3.50 -1.91 12.29
CA VAL A 123 4.82 -2.47 12.56
C VAL A 123 5.77 -1.36 12.96
N ASP A 124 6.27 -1.43 14.18
CA ASP A 124 7.27 -0.53 14.74
C ASP A 124 8.64 -1.23 14.88
N ARG A 125 9.65 -0.44 15.26
CA ARG A 125 11.03 -0.91 15.47
C ARG A 125 11.11 -2.02 16.52
N ASP A 126 10.34 -1.89 17.59
CA ASP A 126 10.39 -2.83 18.71
C ASP A 126 9.85 -4.19 18.25
N LEU A 127 8.72 -4.21 17.55
CA LEU A 127 8.18 -5.42 16.94
C LEU A 127 9.20 -6.09 16.02
N ILE A 128 9.81 -5.34 15.08
CA ILE A 128 10.85 -5.89 14.18
C ILE A 128 12.01 -6.49 14.97
N SER A 129 12.44 -5.85 16.06
CA SER A 129 13.54 -6.32 16.89
C SER A 129 13.22 -7.66 17.57
N HIS A 130 11.95 -7.89 17.95
CA HIS A 130 11.51 -9.17 18.51
C HIS A 130 11.35 -10.26 17.44
N ILE A 131 10.75 -9.95 16.29
CA ILE A 131 10.39 -11.00 15.31
C ILE A 131 11.50 -11.35 14.31
N ARG A 132 12.62 -10.64 14.31
CA ARG A 132 13.77 -10.91 13.42
C ARG A 132 14.76 -11.95 13.96
N VAL A 133 14.51 -12.49 15.16
CA VAL A 133 15.49 -13.23 15.96
C VAL A 133 15.65 -14.66 15.46
N LYS A 134 14.54 -15.41 15.32
CA LYS A 134 14.57 -16.85 15.02
C LYS A 134 14.12 -17.11 13.60
N MET A 135 14.99 -17.69 12.78
CA MET A 135 14.61 -18.17 11.44
C MET A 135 13.88 -19.51 11.57
N ILE A 136 12.62 -19.55 11.17
CA ILE A 136 11.77 -20.75 11.27
C ILE A 136 11.56 -21.43 9.91
N GLY A 137 11.89 -20.75 8.81
CA GLY A 137 11.79 -21.30 7.46
C GLY A 137 12.73 -20.61 6.48
N GLN A 138 13.24 -21.36 5.50
CA GLN A 138 14.03 -20.82 4.40
C GLN A 138 13.83 -21.68 3.16
N TYR A 139 13.79 -21.02 2.00
CA TYR A 139 13.90 -21.68 0.72
C TYR A 139 14.65 -20.85 -0.32
N VAL A 140 15.31 -21.55 -1.24
CA VAL A 140 16.11 -20.95 -2.31
C VAL A 140 15.73 -21.59 -3.63
N THR A 141 15.52 -20.77 -4.66
CA THR A 141 15.39 -21.23 -6.06
C THR A 141 16.34 -20.45 -6.95
N TYR A 142 16.65 -21.00 -8.11
CA TYR A 142 17.67 -20.47 -9.03
C TYR A 142 17.04 -20.04 -10.36
N PHE A 143 17.61 -19.01 -10.99
CA PHE A 143 17.18 -18.49 -12.28
C PHE A 143 18.38 -18.02 -13.12
N ASN A 144 18.22 -17.98 -14.44
CA ASN A 144 19.24 -17.44 -15.34
C ASN A 144 19.34 -15.90 -15.18
N PRO A 145 20.46 -15.36 -14.68
CA PRO A 145 20.63 -13.91 -14.54
C PRO A 145 20.77 -13.19 -15.90
N ASN A 146 21.10 -13.90 -16.98
CA ASN A 146 21.25 -13.31 -18.31
C ASN A 146 19.90 -12.90 -18.93
N ASN A 147 18.79 -13.45 -18.44
CA ASN A 147 17.46 -12.98 -18.81
C ASN A 147 17.09 -11.74 -18.00
N ALA A 148 17.49 -10.57 -18.50
CA ALA A 148 17.36 -9.31 -17.78
C ALA A 148 15.90 -8.97 -17.42
N SER A 149 14.94 -9.21 -18.33
CA SER A 149 13.52 -8.91 -18.08
C SER A 149 12.92 -9.82 -17.00
N ARG A 150 13.17 -11.13 -17.08
CA ARG A 150 12.72 -12.09 -16.07
C ARG A 150 13.36 -11.82 -14.71
N SER A 151 14.67 -11.55 -14.70
CA SER A 151 15.42 -11.22 -13.49
C SER A 151 14.88 -9.95 -12.81
N HIS A 152 14.54 -8.93 -13.62
CA HIS A 152 13.93 -7.70 -13.11
C HIS A 152 12.57 -7.94 -12.46
N ASN A 153 11.69 -8.71 -13.11
CA ASN A 153 10.38 -9.06 -12.56
C ASN A 153 10.48 -9.82 -11.24
N ILE A 154 11.39 -10.79 -11.17
CA ILE A 154 11.66 -11.57 -9.96
C ILE A 154 12.15 -10.66 -8.83
N LYS A 155 13.05 -9.72 -9.14
CA LYS A 155 13.54 -8.74 -8.17
C LYS A 155 12.41 -7.86 -7.63
N LEU A 156 11.58 -7.28 -8.49
CA LEU A 156 10.44 -6.46 -8.07
C LEU A 156 9.46 -7.24 -7.16
N ALA A 157 9.16 -8.49 -7.49
CA ALA A 157 8.29 -9.31 -6.65
C ALA A 157 8.93 -9.71 -5.32
N ALA A 158 10.24 -9.97 -5.29
CA ALA A 158 10.95 -10.23 -4.04
C ALA A 158 10.98 -8.97 -3.15
N GLU A 159 11.21 -7.78 -3.73
CA GLU A 159 11.18 -6.50 -3.01
C GLU A 159 9.80 -6.21 -2.41
N ALA A 160 8.71 -6.53 -3.11
CA ALA A 160 7.35 -6.37 -2.59
C ALA A 160 7.02 -7.30 -1.41
N LEU A 161 7.78 -8.39 -1.24
CA LEU A 161 7.64 -9.33 -0.12
C LEU A 161 8.61 -9.06 1.03
N ASP A 162 9.71 -8.33 0.78
CA ASP A 162 10.72 -8.09 1.82
C ASP A 162 10.15 -7.18 2.91
N ASN A 163 10.36 -7.57 4.18
CA ASN A 163 9.81 -6.93 5.37
C ASN A 163 8.28 -7.05 5.52
N TYR A 164 7.62 -7.94 4.79
CA TYR A 164 6.20 -8.20 5.02
C TYR A 164 6.00 -8.89 6.38
N VAL A 165 5.12 -8.34 7.21
CA VAL A 165 4.76 -8.92 8.52
C VAL A 165 3.35 -9.49 8.44
N VAL A 166 3.19 -10.76 8.84
CA VAL A 166 1.89 -11.45 8.94
C VAL A 166 1.57 -11.64 10.41
N PHE A 167 0.58 -10.93 10.93
CA PHE A 167 0.20 -10.99 12.34
C PHE A 167 -0.54 -12.30 12.67
N PRO A 168 -0.61 -12.69 13.95
CA PRO A 168 -1.49 -13.78 14.39
C PRO A 168 -2.90 -13.63 13.82
N ASP A 169 -3.44 -14.75 13.37
CA ASP A 169 -4.73 -14.89 12.69
C ASP A 169 -4.90 -14.16 11.35
N GLU A 170 -3.87 -13.45 10.87
CA GLU A 170 -3.91 -12.79 9.57
C GLU A 170 -3.72 -13.79 8.43
N VAL A 171 -4.51 -13.62 7.36
CA VAL A 171 -4.35 -14.34 6.10
C VAL A 171 -3.50 -13.51 5.15
N PHE A 172 -2.31 -14.01 4.86
CA PHE A 172 -1.45 -13.50 3.80
C PHE A 172 -2.01 -13.89 2.43
N SER A 173 -1.88 -13.00 1.45
CA SER A 173 -2.17 -13.27 0.04
C SER A 173 -1.04 -12.73 -0.82
N PHE A 174 -0.46 -13.62 -1.63
CA PHE A 174 0.65 -13.26 -2.50
C PHE A 174 0.24 -12.18 -3.50
N ASN A 175 -0.94 -12.32 -4.12
CA ASN A 175 -1.43 -11.34 -5.07
C ASN A 175 -1.65 -9.97 -4.40
N ARG A 176 -2.20 -9.90 -3.19
CA ARG A 176 -2.36 -8.62 -2.48
C ARG A 176 -1.01 -8.00 -2.11
N ALA A 177 -0.04 -8.79 -1.68
CA ALA A 177 1.29 -8.31 -1.29
C ALA A 177 2.10 -7.79 -2.50
N VAL A 178 2.16 -8.57 -3.59
CA VAL A 178 2.94 -8.23 -4.79
C VAL A 178 2.20 -7.27 -5.72
N GLY A 179 0.86 -7.30 -5.70
CA GLY A 179 -0.01 -6.50 -6.54
C GLY A 179 -0.15 -7.01 -7.98
N LYS A 180 -0.97 -6.28 -8.77
CA LYS A 180 -1.13 -6.52 -10.21
C LYS A 180 0.20 -6.26 -10.94
N ARG A 181 0.62 -7.18 -11.81
CA ARG A 181 1.82 -7.05 -12.64
C ARG A 181 1.49 -6.20 -13.86
N THR A 182 1.97 -4.96 -13.90
CA THR A 182 1.73 -4.01 -15.01
C THR A 182 3.00 -3.28 -15.39
N ALA A 183 3.07 -2.79 -16.63
CA ALA A 183 4.20 -1.99 -17.10
C ALA A 183 4.40 -0.71 -16.27
N GLY A 184 3.30 -0.06 -15.84
CA GLY A 184 3.35 1.12 -14.96
C GLY A 184 3.90 0.86 -13.56
N LYS A 185 3.98 -0.42 -13.14
CA LYS A 185 4.66 -0.85 -11.91
C LYS A 185 6.07 -1.39 -12.16
N GLY A 186 6.59 -1.24 -13.38
CA GLY A 186 7.94 -1.66 -13.77
C GLY A 186 8.06 -3.08 -14.30
N TYR A 187 6.98 -3.88 -14.30
CA TYR A 187 7.05 -5.26 -14.81
C TYR A 187 7.28 -5.29 -16.32
N LYS A 188 8.16 -6.18 -16.76
CA LYS A 188 8.57 -6.38 -18.15
C LYS A 188 7.97 -7.67 -18.72
N ARG A 189 7.85 -7.74 -20.04
CA ARG A 189 7.52 -8.99 -20.74
C ARG A 189 8.68 -9.97 -20.60
N ALA A 190 8.36 -11.21 -20.27
CA ALA A 190 9.32 -12.30 -20.17
C ALA A 190 8.57 -13.62 -20.41
N PRO A 191 9.28 -14.73 -20.71
CA PRO A 191 8.64 -16.02 -20.90
C PRO A 191 7.80 -16.43 -19.68
N VAL A 192 6.58 -16.89 -19.95
CA VAL A 192 5.57 -17.40 -19.02
C VAL A 192 5.04 -18.73 -19.53
N ILE A 193 4.46 -19.52 -18.63
CA ILE A 193 3.71 -20.73 -19.01
C ILE A 193 2.22 -20.42 -18.79
N VAL A 194 1.44 -20.37 -19.86
CA VAL A 194 -0.01 -20.11 -19.81
C VAL A 194 -0.72 -21.35 -20.32
N ARG A 195 -1.55 -21.97 -19.46
CA ARG A 195 -2.27 -23.23 -19.77
C ARG A 195 -1.37 -24.37 -20.27
N GLY A 196 -0.08 -24.32 -19.95
CA GLY A 196 0.90 -25.30 -20.38
C GLY A 196 1.72 -24.87 -21.59
N GLU A 197 1.35 -23.83 -22.31
CA GLU A 197 2.15 -23.34 -23.46
C GLU A 197 3.12 -22.25 -23.00
N LEU A 198 4.34 -22.25 -23.55
CA LEU A 198 5.26 -21.15 -23.37
C LEU A 198 4.77 -19.94 -24.18
N SER A 199 4.64 -18.80 -23.52
CA SER A 199 4.26 -17.54 -24.14
C SER A 199 5.08 -16.41 -23.53
N GLU A 200 4.89 -15.19 -24.03
CA GLU A 200 5.50 -13.99 -23.46
C GLU A 200 4.43 -13.09 -22.86
N ASP A 201 4.50 -12.88 -21.54
CA ASP A 201 3.55 -12.03 -20.82
C ASP A 201 4.30 -11.17 -19.79
N ILE A 202 3.62 -10.11 -19.34
CA ILE A 202 4.13 -9.19 -18.32
C ILE A 202 4.22 -9.92 -16.99
N GLY A 203 5.41 -9.93 -16.39
CA GLY A 203 5.63 -10.62 -15.11
C GLY A 203 6.02 -12.08 -15.25
N GLY A 204 6.73 -12.47 -16.31
CA GLY A 204 7.46 -13.74 -16.33
C GLY A 204 8.40 -13.88 -15.12
N GLY A 205 8.38 -15.05 -14.48
CA GLY A 205 9.18 -15.38 -13.28
C GLY A 205 8.46 -15.27 -11.93
N ILE A 206 7.25 -14.72 -11.86
CA ILE A 206 6.58 -14.44 -10.58
C ILE A 206 6.14 -15.71 -9.84
N CYS A 207 5.70 -16.73 -10.57
CA CYS A 207 5.36 -18.03 -9.98
C CYS A 207 6.56 -18.70 -9.29
N GLN A 208 7.81 -18.40 -9.72
CA GLN A 208 9.01 -18.88 -9.04
C GLN A 208 9.15 -18.22 -7.66
N VAL A 209 8.86 -16.92 -7.53
CA VAL A 209 8.88 -16.22 -6.25
C VAL A 209 7.79 -16.77 -5.32
N SER A 210 6.57 -16.96 -5.84
CA SER A 210 5.46 -17.58 -5.09
C SER A 210 5.81 -19.00 -4.61
N SER A 211 6.38 -19.83 -5.51
CA SER A 211 6.83 -21.18 -5.15
C SER A 211 7.94 -21.14 -4.10
N THR A 212 8.86 -20.19 -4.19
CA THR A 212 9.92 -20.01 -3.18
C THR A 212 9.32 -19.64 -1.82
N LEU A 213 8.32 -18.76 -1.80
CA LEU A 213 7.64 -18.36 -0.57
C LEU A 213 6.87 -19.55 0.03
N PHE A 214 6.09 -20.26 -0.79
CA PHE A 214 5.35 -21.45 -0.39
C PHE A 214 6.25 -22.46 0.33
N ASN A 215 7.39 -22.78 -0.26
CA ASN A 215 8.31 -23.74 0.35
C ASN A 215 8.93 -23.24 1.64
N ALA A 216 9.22 -21.93 1.75
CA ALA A 216 9.77 -21.34 2.96
C ALA A 216 8.74 -21.37 4.12
N VAL A 217 7.47 -21.06 3.84
CA VAL A 217 6.41 -21.07 4.85
C VAL A 217 5.97 -22.48 5.23
N ASP A 218 5.93 -23.41 4.28
CA ASP A 218 5.61 -24.81 4.56
C ASP A 218 6.69 -25.48 5.42
N ARG A 219 7.97 -25.16 5.17
CA ARG A 219 9.08 -25.58 6.05
C ARG A 219 8.92 -25.05 7.48
N ALA A 220 8.33 -23.87 7.64
CA ALA A 220 7.99 -23.28 8.94
C ALA A 220 6.67 -23.78 9.52
N GLY A 221 6.02 -24.79 8.91
CA GLY A 221 4.77 -25.38 9.41
C GLY A 221 3.53 -24.49 9.26
N VAL A 222 3.64 -23.35 8.58
CA VAL A 222 2.56 -22.36 8.48
C VAL A 222 1.34 -22.95 7.76
N ASN A 223 0.14 -22.56 8.20
CA ASN A 223 -1.11 -23.09 7.65
C ASN A 223 -1.42 -22.51 6.27
N VAL A 224 -1.07 -23.25 5.21
CA VAL A 224 -1.45 -22.94 3.83
C VAL A 224 -2.97 -23.08 3.66
N ILE A 225 -3.60 -22.04 3.11
CA ILE A 225 -5.06 -21.98 2.88
C ILE A 225 -5.36 -22.27 1.42
N GLU A 226 -4.64 -21.63 0.50
CA GLU A 226 -4.86 -21.77 -0.93
C GLU A 226 -3.53 -21.92 -1.66
N ARG A 227 -3.43 -22.97 -2.48
CA ARG A 227 -2.26 -23.27 -3.31
C ARG A 227 -2.69 -24.06 -4.54
N TYR A 228 -2.28 -23.61 -5.71
CA TYR A 228 -2.47 -24.31 -6.97
C TYR A 228 -1.13 -24.71 -7.58
N SER A 229 -1.10 -25.85 -8.27
CA SER A 229 0.02 -26.28 -9.09
C SER A 229 -0.19 -25.91 -10.55
N HIS A 230 0.91 -25.76 -11.28
CA HIS A 230 0.93 -25.65 -12.73
C HIS A 230 0.47 -26.98 -13.34
N SER A 231 -0.13 -26.91 -14.53
CA SER A 231 -0.47 -28.10 -15.31
C SER A 231 0.75 -28.84 -15.84
N LYS A 232 1.87 -28.13 -16.08
CA LYS A 232 3.16 -28.69 -16.49
C LYS A 232 4.20 -28.58 -15.38
N LYS A 233 5.16 -29.50 -15.37
CA LYS A 233 6.30 -29.47 -14.44
C LYS A 233 7.11 -28.19 -14.65
N VAL A 234 7.38 -27.49 -13.55
CA VAL A 234 8.28 -26.33 -13.54
C VAL A 234 9.70 -26.75 -13.13
N PRO A 235 10.75 -26.18 -13.73
CA PRO A 235 12.12 -26.67 -13.53
C PRO A 235 12.77 -26.17 -12.22
N TYR A 236 12.22 -25.14 -11.59
CA TYR A 236 12.83 -24.47 -10.44
C TYR A 236 12.45 -25.06 -9.06
N VAL A 237 11.51 -26.01 -9.01
CA VAL A 237 11.12 -26.74 -7.78
C VAL A 237 10.78 -28.21 -8.07
N PRO A 238 10.90 -29.12 -7.08
CA PRO A 238 10.46 -30.51 -7.24
C PRO A 238 8.95 -30.63 -7.55
N PRO A 239 8.50 -31.77 -8.10
CA PRO A 239 7.07 -32.05 -8.28
C PRO A 239 6.25 -31.81 -7.01
N GLY A 240 5.09 -31.16 -7.16
CA GLY A 240 4.20 -30.82 -6.04
C GLY A 240 4.68 -29.66 -5.15
N ARG A 241 5.81 -29.03 -5.47
CA ARG A 241 6.40 -27.93 -4.67
C ARG A 241 6.22 -26.56 -5.29
N ASP A 242 5.35 -26.43 -6.28
CA ASP A 242 5.06 -25.18 -6.95
C ASP A 242 3.80 -24.49 -6.41
N ALA A 243 3.71 -23.19 -6.63
CA ALA A 243 2.57 -22.36 -6.27
C ALA A 243 2.29 -21.34 -7.40
N THR A 244 1.31 -21.64 -8.24
CA THR A 244 0.88 -20.79 -9.36
C THR A 244 0.10 -19.58 -8.87
N VAL A 245 0.35 -18.42 -9.46
CA VAL A 245 -0.34 -17.16 -9.13
C VAL A 245 -0.68 -16.35 -10.39
N SER A 246 -1.87 -15.78 -10.44
CA SER A 246 -2.33 -14.83 -11.45
C SER A 246 -3.30 -13.83 -10.83
N TRP A 247 -3.22 -12.55 -11.22
CA TRP A 247 -3.98 -11.47 -10.57
C TRP A 247 -5.51 -11.66 -10.63
N TYR A 248 -6.03 -12.24 -11.71
CA TYR A 248 -7.46 -12.55 -11.89
C TYR A 248 -7.76 -14.05 -11.78
N GLY A 249 -6.88 -14.82 -11.13
CA GLY A 249 -6.97 -16.27 -11.07
C GLY A 249 -6.33 -16.80 -9.79
N PRO A 250 -5.51 -17.87 -9.87
CA PRO A 250 -4.88 -18.49 -8.70
C PRO A 250 -4.17 -17.49 -7.79
N ASP A 251 -4.29 -17.69 -6.49
CA ASP A 251 -3.47 -17.02 -5.48
C ASP A 251 -2.75 -18.07 -4.62
N PHE A 252 -1.69 -17.62 -3.93
CA PHE A 252 -1.07 -18.36 -2.86
C PHE A 252 -1.37 -17.65 -1.54
N THR A 253 -2.14 -18.31 -0.67
CA THR A 253 -2.56 -17.74 0.62
C THR A 253 -2.25 -18.69 1.77
N PHE A 254 -1.92 -18.11 2.92
CA PHE A 254 -1.69 -18.85 4.15
C PHE A 254 -2.13 -18.01 5.35
N LYS A 255 -2.54 -18.68 6.43
CA LYS A 255 -2.93 -18.06 7.68
C LYS A 255 -1.81 -18.23 8.71
N ASN A 256 -1.40 -17.15 9.35
CA ASN A 256 -0.55 -17.27 10.53
C ASN A 256 -1.41 -17.75 11.71
N ARG A 257 -1.28 -19.03 12.08
CA ARG A 257 -1.97 -19.60 13.26
C ARG A 257 -1.11 -19.59 14.53
N TYR A 258 0.10 -19.04 14.45
CA TYR A 258 0.97 -18.90 15.60
C TYR A 258 0.59 -17.66 16.42
N SER A 259 0.96 -17.65 17.70
CA SER A 259 0.77 -16.51 18.61
C SER A 259 1.73 -15.35 18.32
N SER A 260 2.79 -15.58 17.54
CA SER A 260 3.81 -14.59 17.19
C SER A 260 3.70 -14.16 15.72
N PRO A 261 3.97 -12.88 15.39
CA PRO A 261 3.99 -12.43 14.00
C PRO A 261 5.13 -13.08 13.18
N LEU A 262 4.89 -13.25 11.88
CA LEU A 262 5.87 -13.76 10.94
C LEU A 262 6.48 -12.63 10.12
N LEU A 263 7.81 -12.54 10.09
CA LEU A 263 8.55 -11.63 9.22
C LEU A 263 9.07 -12.36 7.99
N ILE A 264 8.62 -11.93 6.81
CA ILE A 264 9.10 -12.43 5.52
C ILE A 264 10.28 -11.57 5.08
N ARG A 265 11.42 -12.22 4.83
CA ARG A 265 12.59 -11.60 4.20
C ARG A 265 12.82 -12.24 2.85
N ALA A 266 12.82 -11.43 1.80
CA ALA A 266 12.91 -11.89 0.42
C ALA A 266 13.99 -11.11 -0.33
N LYS A 267 14.88 -11.82 -1.02
CA LYS A 267 15.93 -11.20 -1.82
C LYS A 267 16.16 -11.97 -3.10
N ALA A 268 16.20 -11.26 -4.22
CA ALA A 268 16.64 -11.80 -5.50
C ALA A 268 17.98 -11.17 -5.89
N MET A 269 19.01 -11.98 -6.03
CA MET A 269 20.35 -11.52 -6.42
C MET A 269 21.16 -12.68 -7.02
N HIS A 270 22.04 -12.37 -7.96
CA HIS A 270 23.02 -13.32 -8.51
C HIS A 270 22.40 -14.65 -9.01
N GLY A 271 21.25 -14.58 -9.70
CA GLY A 271 20.54 -15.77 -10.21
C GLY A 271 19.84 -16.61 -9.13
N GLN A 272 19.60 -16.05 -7.95
CA GLN A 272 18.92 -16.75 -6.85
C GLN A 272 17.79 -15.92 -6.26
N VAL A 273 16.69 -16.58 -5.89
CA VAL A 273 15.65 -16.04 -5.01
C VAL A 273 15.77 -16.74 -3.67
N VAL A 274 16.00 -15.97 -2.61
CA VAL A 274 16.09 -16.48 -1.24
C VAL A 274 14.94 -15.87 -0.45
N ILE A 275 14.10 -16.72 0.14
CA ILE A 275 13.05 -16.31 1.06
C ILE A 275 13.30 -16.97 2.41
N ARG A 276 13.24 -16.17 3.47
CA ARG A 276 13.37 -16.59 4.87
C ARG A 276 12.15 -16.09 5.64
N VAL A 277 11.67 -16.93 6.54
CA VAL A 277 10.59 -16.62 7.47
C VAL A 277 11.21 -16.57 8.86
N TYR A 278 11.04 -15.45 9.53
CA TYR A 278 11.48 -15.23 10.90
C TYR A 278 10.29 -15.03 11.83
N SER A 279 10.49 -15.28 13.12
CA SER A 279 9.60 -14.86 14.19
C SER A 279 10.39 -14.63 15.48
N SER A 280 9.70 -14.41 16.59
CA SER A 280 10.33 -14.34 17.90
C SER A 280 10.97 -15.66 18.28
N ASP A 281 11.90 -15.61 19.23
CA ASP A 281 12.51 -16.79 19.85
C ASP A 281 11.50 -17.64 20.63
N GLU A 282 10.51 -16.99 21.23
CA GLU A 282 9.38 -17.58 21.97
C GLU A 282 8.35 -18.34 21.12
N ILE A 283 8.44 -18.29 19.78
CA ILE A 283 7.48 -18.97 18.92
C ILE A 283 7.50 -20.49 19.13
N ASP A 284 6.30 -21.05 19.37
CA ASP A 284 6.03 -22.48 19.31
C ASP A 284 5.57 -22.85 17.89
N TYR A 285 6.36 -23.67 17.21
CA TYR A 285 6.12 -24.04 15.81
C TYR A 285 6.64 -25.44 15.49
N GLU A 286 6.00 -26.09 14.52
CA GLU A 286 6.36 -27.43 14.07
C GLU A 286 7.00 -27.39 12.67
N PRO A 287 8.33 -27.52 12.54
CA PRO A 287 8.98 -27.50 11.23
C PRO A 287 8.62 -28.72 10.40
N ARG A 288 8.49 -28.54 9.08
CA ARG A 288 8.24 -29.63 8.14
C ARG A 288 9.46 -29.91 7.28
N GLN A 289 9.64 -31.18 6.91
CA GLN A 289 10.62 -31.56 5.92
C GLN A 289 10.14 -31.18 4.52
N VAL A 290 10.92 -30.32 3.87
CA VAL A 290 10.63 -29.82 2.52
C VAL A 290 11.84 -30.12 1.63
N PRO A 291 11.67 -30.85 0.51
CA PRO A 291 12.77 -31.19 -0.39
C PRO A 291 13.40 -29.93 -0.95
N LYS A 292 14.72 -29.94 -1.16
CA LYS A 292 15.45 -28.78 -1.71
C LYS A 292 15.12 -28.57 -3.19
N ALA A 293 15.24 -27.33 -3.64
CA ALA A 293 15.18 -27.03 -5.07
C ALA A 293 16.38 -27.63 -5.80
N SER A 294 16.22 -27.87 -7.10
CA SER A 294 17.35 -28.19 -7.97
C SER A 294 18.33 -27.02 -8.00
N THR A 295 19.63 -27.30 -7.89
CA THR A 295 20.71 -26.31 -8.07
C THR A 295 21.09 -26.13 -9.53
N MET A 296 20.62 -27.01 -10.42
CA MET A 296 20.80 -26.83 -11.87
C MET A 296 19.96 -25.65 -12.34
N LEU A 297 20.58 -24.74 -13.08
CA LEU A 297 19.86 -23.65 -13.70
C LEU A 297 18.81 -24.22 -14.66
N PRO A 298 17.57 -23.73 -14.63
CA PRO A 298 16.57 -24.15 -15.59
C PRO A 298 17.02 -23.77 -17.00
N GLU A 299 16.97 -24.71 -17.94
CA GLU A 299 17.15 -24.39 -19.35
C GLU A 299 16.05 -23.40 -19.77
N GLU A 300 16.47 -22.26 -20.30
CA GLU A 300 15.53 -21.31 -20.88
C GLU A 300 15.19 -21.78 -22.29
N ILE A 301 13.99 -22.34 -22.43
CA ILE A 301 13.39 -22.60 -23.74
C ILE A 301 13.02 -21.22 -24.29
N SER A 302 13.63 -20.83 -25.42
CA SER A 302 13.18 -19.66 -26.17
C SER A 302 11.94 -20.05 -26.98
N ILE A 303 11.01 -19.11 -27.16
CA ILE A 303 9.80 -19.34 -27.98
C ILE A 303 10.17 -19.83 -29.39
N GLU A 304 11.28 -19.33 -29.93
CA GLU A 304 11.85 -19.76 -31.22
C GLU A 304 12.29 -21.23 -31.23
N LYS A 305 12.77 -21.79 -30.10
CA LYS A 305 13.18 -23.20 -30.02
C LYS A 305 12.00 -24.15 -29.84
N GLU A 306 10.93 -23.74 -29.17
CA GLU A 306 9.71 -24.56 -29.04
C GLU A 306 8.98 -24.68 -30.38
N ALA A 307 8.89 -23.58 -31.15
CA ALA A 307 8.33 -23.60 -32.51
C ALA A 307 9.09 -24.49 -33.50
N VAL A 308 10.37 -24.78 -33.24
CA VAL A 308 11.22 -25.69 -34.05
C VAL A 308 11.10 -27.15 -33.59
N LEU A 309 10.66 -27.41 -32.35
CA LEU A 309 10.47 -28.76 -31.82
C LEU A 309 9.08 -29.34 -32.15
N GLU A 310 8.12 -28.49 -32.55
CA GLU A 310 6.76 -28.88 -32.96
C GLU A 310 6.59 -29.02 -34.48
N ASN A 311 7.65 -28.82 -35.28
CA ASN A 311 7.71 -29.09 -36.73
C ASN A 311 8.63 -30.27 -37.05
#